data_AF-A0A1H2QHG2-F1
#
_entry.id   AF-A0A1H2QHG2-F1
#
_cell.length_a   1.000
_cell.length_b   1.000
_cell.length_c   1.000
_cell.angle_alpha   90.00
_cell.angle_beta   90.00
_cell.angle_gamma   90.00
#
_symmetry.space_group_name_H-M   'P 1'
#
loop_
_entity.id
_entity.type
_entity.pdbx_description
1 polymer ?
#
loop_
_entity_poly.entity_id
_entity_poly.type
_entity_poly.pdbx_seq_one_letter_code
_entity_poly.pdbx_strand_id
1 'polypeptide(L)'
;MTQETATWLAQWGLYAIPLSILFNAFLNILGVVPSVLITGANVLLWGPLWGGVISWAGEVMGATGAFFLYRLGWQRFYRKQPINWRWLTALQGWPHRRQFQSLFVARLTPMVPSGAVNLLGALSHIPFSLFLLATLLGKIPSIALEVLISFDILHIEENGIRLILVVISLALATWIWRSVNKEKLAR
;
A
#
# COMPACT_ATOMS: atom_id res chain seq x y z
N MET A 1 12.52 -10.60 22.80
CA MET A 1 12.73 -9.22 22.29
C MET A 1 14.04 -8.72 22.88
N THR A 2 15.13 -8.87 22.14
CA THR A 2 16.51 -8.80 22.64
C THR A 2 16.97 -7.36 22.85
N GLN A 3 17.80 -7.12 23.86
CA GLN A 3 18.29 -5.78 24.25
C GLN A 3 18.98 -4.99 23.13
N GLU A 4 19.37 -5.64 22.02
CA GLU A 4 19.91 -5.03 20.80
C GLU A 4 18.92 -4.13 20.04
N THR A 5 17.63 -4.48 19.98
CA THR A 5 16.66 -3.62 19.28
C THR A 5 16.41 -2.32 20.03
N ALA A 6 16.49 -2.35 21.37
CA ALA A 6 16.34 -1.19 22.23
C ALA A 6 17.52 -0.21 22.11
N THR A 7 18.75 -0.71 21.99
CA THR A 7 19.96 0.12 21.82
C THR A 7 20.09 0.68 20.40
N TRP A 8 19.69 -0.06 19.37
CA TRP A 8 19.64 0.43 17.98
C TRP A 8 18.54 1.50 17.80
N LEU A 9 17.37 1.29 18.40
CA LEU A 9 16.35 2.33 18.51
C LEU A 9 16.87 3.53 19.29
N ALA A 10 17.64 3.40 20.36
CA ALA A 10 18.13 4.56 21.11
C ALA A 10 19.07 5.50 20.31
N GLN A 11 19.81 5.00 19.31
CA GLN A 11 20.72 5.82 18.49
C GLN A 11 20.03 6.63 17.37
N TRP A 12 18.89 6.16 16.85
CA TRP A 12 18.09 6.83 15.81
C TRP A 12 16.67 7.26 16.29
N GLY A 13 16.37 7.05 17.57
CA GLY A 13 15.04 6.68 18.10
C GLY A 13 13.88 7.64 17.99
N LEU A 14 14.15 8.91 17.68
CA LEU A 14 13.12 9.89 17.42
C LEU A 14 12.91 10.14 15.92
N TYR A 15 13.94 9.95 15.09
CA TYR A 15 13.88 10.17 13.65
C TYR A 15 13.47 8.91 12.86
N ALA A 16 13.66 7.71 13.42
CA ALA A 16 13.33 6.46 12.77
C ALA A 16 11.82 6.30 12.48
N ILE A 17 10.96 6.79 13.38
CA ILE A 17 9.51 6.75 13.23
C ILE A 17 9.03 7.63 12.05
N PRO A 18 9.31 8.95 12.01
CA PRO A 18 8.89 9.78 10.89
C PRO A 18 9.55 9.34 9.58
N LEU A 19 10.80 8.84 9.61
CA LEU A 19 11.46 8.31 8.42
C LEU A 19 10.73 7.07 7.87
N SER A 20 10.32 6.13 8.74
CA SER A 20 9.54 4.95 8.32
C SER A 20 8.18 5.36 7.74
N ILE A 21 7.49 6.31 8.36
CA ILE A 21 6.21 6.85 7.85
C ILE A 21 6.40 7.46 6.46
N LEU A 22 7.43 8.31 6.28
CA LEU A 22 7.72 8.94 5.00
C LEU A 22 8.11 7.92 3.92
N PHE A 23 8.92 6.93 4.29
CA PHE A 23 9.33 5.86 3.38
C PHE A 23 8.15 4.99 2.95
N ASN A 24 7.30 4.60 3.89
CA ASN A 24 6.05 3.88 3.62
C ASN A 24 5.14 4.73 2.71
N ALA A 25 4.95 6.01 3.04
CA ALA A 25 4.14 6.92 2.23
C ALA A 25 4.66 7.03 0.79
N PHE A 26 5.99 7.14 0.61
CA PHE A 26 6.62 7.17 -0.69
C PHE A 26 6.37 5.88 -1.49
N LEU A 27 6.56 4.71 -0.88
CA LEU A 27 6.31 3.42 -1.53
C LEU A 27 4.82 3.23 -1.88
N ASN A 28 3.92 3.69 -1.03
CA ASN A 28 2.48 3.66 -1.25
C ASN A 28 2.07 4.54 -2.45
N ILE A 29 2.72 5.70 -2.62
CA ILE A 29 2.54 6.59 -3.78
C ILE A 29 3.02 5.91 -5.06
N LEU A 30 4.07 5.09 -5.02
CA LEU A 30 4.48 4.31 -6.19
C LEU A 30 3.50 3.17 -6.48
N GLY A 31 2.86 2.60 -5.45
CA GLY A 31 1.86 1.55 -5.57
C GLY A 31 2.42 0.19 -6.03
N VAL A 32 3.75 0.02 -6.00
CA VAL A 32 4.44 -1.19 -6.49
C VAL A 32 4.68 -2.22 -5.38
N VAL A 33 4.81 -1.76 -4.14
CA VAL A 33 5.20 -2.61 -3.00
C VAL A 33 3.95 -3.07 -2.23
N PRO A 34 3.76 -4.39 -2.02
CA PRO A 34 2.71 -4.90 -1.13
C PRO A 34 2.85 -4.33 0.29
N SER A 35 1.75 -3.80 0.84
CA SER A 35 1.73 -3.16 2.17
C SER A 35 2.19 -4.08 3.29
N VAL A 36 1.80 -5.37 3.23
CA VAL A 36 2.19 -6.43 4.17
C VAL A 36 3.70 -6.44 4.45
N LEU A 37 4.55 -6.22 3.43
CA LEU A 37 6.00 -6.27 3.61
C LEU A 37 6.49 -5.10 4.48
N ILE A 38 5.93 -3.91 4.25
CA ILE A 38 6.28 -2.70 5.00
C ILE A 38 5.71 -2.81 6.43
N THR A 39 4.47 -3.27 6.55
CA THR A 39 3.84 -3.53 7.85
C THR A 39 4.63 -4.54 8.67
N GLY A 40 5.08 -5.64 8.06
CA GLY A 40 5.92 -6.63 8.73
C GLY A 40 7.26 -6.09 9.19
N ALA A 41 7.93 -5.26 8.38
CA ALA A 41 9.16 -4.59 8.80
C ALA A 41 8.93 -3.67 10.01
N ASN A 42 7.82 -2.92 10.02
CA ASN A 42 7.47 -2.05 11.14
C ASN A 42 7.08 -2.86 12.40
N VAL A 43 6.39 -3.99 12.25
CA VAL A 43 6.06 -4.91 13.34
C VAL A 43 7.32 -5.54 13.93
N LEU A 44 8.30 -5.89 13.10
CA LEU A 44 9.59 -6.42 13.56
C LEU A 44 10.38 -5.39 14.39
N LEU A 45 10.35 -4.12 13.97
CA LEU A 45 11.13 -3.05 14.59
C LEU A 45 10.48 -2.47 15.85
N TRP A 46 9.17 -2.26 15.84
CA TRP A 46 8.43 -1.57 16.91
C TRP A 46 7.39 -2.44 17.63
N GLY A 47 7.28 -3.72 17.28
CA GLY A 47 6.28 -4.64 17.81
C GLY A 47 4.91 -4.51 17.14
N PRO A 48 3.95 -5.40 17.46
CA PRO A 48 2.67 -5.49 16.74
C PRO A 48 1.83 -4.21 16.78
N LEU A 49 1.69 -3.62 17.97
CA LEU A 49 0.85 -2.44 18.17
C LEU A 49 1.45 -1.20 17.50
N TRP A 50 2.67 -0.82 17.90
CA TRP A 50 3.31 0.39 17.36
C TRP A 50 3.71 0.23 15.90
N GLY A 51 4.17 -0.95 15.48
CA GLY A 51 4.43 -1.26 14.08
C GLY A 51 3.16 -1.13 13.22
N GLY A 52 2.01 -1.60 13.72
CA GLY A 52 0.71 -1.39 13.08
C GLY A 52 0.32 0.07 12.96
N VAL A 53 0.43 0.85 14.04
CA VAL A 53 0.10 2.29 14.05
C VAL A 53 0.99 3.09 13.09
N ILE A 54 2.30 2.85 13.11
CA ILE A 54 3.28 3.50 12.21
C ILE A 54 2.95 3.16 10.75
N SER A 55 2.62 1.90 10.47
CA SER A 55 2.24 1.46 9.12
C SER A 55 0.94 2.10 8.65
N TRP A 56 -0.05 2.21 9.54
CA TRP A 56 -1.31 2.88 9.28
C TRP A 56 -1.13 4.37 8.97
N ALA A 57 -0.34 5.08 9.77
CA ALA A 57 -0.03 6.48 9.51
C ALA A 57 0.68 6.67 8.16
N GLY A 58 1.68 5.83 7.86
CA GLY A 58 2.39 5.85 6.57
C GLY A 58 1.49 5.57 5.37
N GLU A 59 0.60 4.59 5.48
CA GLU A 59 -0.38 4.27 4.43
C GLU A 59 -1.38 5.40 4.20
N VAL A 60 -1.91 6.01 5.26
CA VAL A 60 -2.85 7.13 5.16
C VAL A 60 -2.17 8.34 4.52
N MET A 61 -0.94 8.66 4.95
CA MET A 61 -0.16 9.76 4.37
C MET A 61 0.18 9.50 2.90
N GLY A 62 0.62 8.29 2.57
CA GLY A 62 0.91 7.86 1.21
C GLY A 62 -0.31 7.90 0.31
N ALA A 63 -1.43 7.36 0.77
CA ALA A 63 -2.70 7.39 0.03
C ALA A 63 -3.20 8.82 -0.20
N THR A 64 -3.02 9.71 0.78
CA THR A 64 -3.34 11.14 0.65
C THR A 64 -2.48 11.80 -0.42
N GLY A 65 -1.15 11.59 -0.38
CA GLY A 65 -0.24 12.10 -1.39
C GLY A 65 -0.57 11.56 -2.79
N ALA A 66 -0.78 10.25 -2.90
CA ALA A 66 -1.12 9.56 -4.14
C ALA A 66 -2.42 10.10 -4.73
N PHE A 67 -3.45 10.32 -3.91
CA PHE A 67 -4.72 10.87 -4.34
C PHE A 67 -4.57 12.22 -5.05
N PHE A 68 -3.84 13.15 -4.44
CA PHE A 68 -3.62 14.46 -5.04
C PHE A 68 -2.73 14.40 -6.27
N LEU A 69 -1.63 13.64 -6.22
CA LEU A 69 -0.72 13.47 -7.35
C LEU A 69 -1.41 12.88 -8.56
N TYR A 70 -2.15 11.79 -8.37
CA TYR A 70 -2.87 11.11 -9.44
C TYR A 70 -4.03 11.96 -9.97
N ARG A 71 -4.77 12.66 -9.11
CA ARG A 71 -5.87 13.53 -9.54
C ARG A 71 -5.36 14.74 -10.33
N LEU A 72 -4.27 15.36 -9.88
CA LEU A 72 -3.65 16.48 -10.60
C LEU A 72 -3.09 16.02 -11.95
N GLY A 73 -2.39 14.88 -11.96
CA GLY A 73 -1.89 14.25 -13.19
C GLY A 73 -3.02 13.92 -14.17
N TRP A 74 -4.10 13.34 -13.66
CA TRP A 74 -5.30 13.01 -14.43
C TRP A 74 -5.96 14.24 -15.04
N GLN A 75 -6.21 15.30 -14.26
CA GLN A 75 -6.84 16.52 -14.77
C GLN A 75 -6.01 17.18 -15.88
N ARG A 76 -4.67 17.12 -15.78
CA ARG A 76 -3.77 17.62 -16.83
C ARG A 76 -3.77 16.73 -18.07
N PHE A 77 -3.76 15.41 -17.90
CA PHE A 77 -3.72 14.45 -19.02
C PHE A 77 -5.06 14.38 -19.75
N TYR A 78 -6.17 14.27 -19.02
CA TYR A 78 -7.52 14.17 -19.56
C TYR A 78 -7.93 15.41 -20.38
N ARG A 79 -7.52 16.61 -19.94
CA ARG A 79 -7.72 17.85 -20.71
C ARG A 79 -7.01 17.84 -22.07
N LYS A 80 -5.89 17.12 -22.19
CA LYS A 80 -5.12 17.00 -23.44
C LYS A 80 -5.60 15.85 -24.30
N GLN A 81 -5.99 14.73 -23.69
CA GLN A 81 -6.47 13.53 -24.37
C GLN A 81 -7.61 12.90 -23.56
N PRO A 82 -8.87 13.12 -23.95
CA PRO A 82 -10.00 12.53 -23.25
C PRO A 82 -9.98 11.01 -23.44
N ILE A 83 -9.76 10.28 -22.35
CA ILE A 83 -9.80 8.82 -22.32
C ILE A 83 -11.22 8.38 -21.94
N ASN A 84 -11.92 7.72 -22.86
CA ASN A 84 -13.32 7.34 -22.67
C ASN A 84 -13.47 5.86 -22.28
N TRP A 85 -12.96 5.50 -21.10
CA TRP A 85 -13.12 4.15 -20.58
C TRP A 85 -14.49 3.96 -19.93
N ARG A 86 -15.30 3.03 -20.47
CA ARG A 86 -16.67 2.75 -19.98
C ARG A 86 -16.76 2.56 -18.46
N TRP A 87 -15.81 1.85 -17.87
CA TRP A 87 -15.78 1.61 -16.43
C TRP A 87 -15.52 2.88 -15.62
N LEU A 88 -14.71 3.81 -16.15
CA LEU A 88 -14.38 5.06 -15.50
C LEU A 88 -15.56 6.04 -15.56
N THR A 89 -16.23 6.13 -16.71
CA THR A 89 -17.45 6.93 -16.86
C THR A 89 -18.55 6.44 -15.92
N ALA A 90 -18.69 5.11 -15.78
CA ALA A 90 -19.62 4.52 -14.81
C ALA A 90 -19.27 4.90 -13.37
N LEU A 91 -17.99 4.78 -12.99
CA LEU A 91 -17.50 5.14 -11.66
C LEU A 91 -17.74 6.62 -11.34
N GLN A 92 -17.50 7.51 -12.31
CA GLN A 92 -17.71 8.95 -12.21
C GLN A 92 -19.18 9.35 -12.13
N GLY A 93 -20.08 8.56 -12.72
CA GLY A 93 -21.53 8.77 -12.66
C GLY A 93 -22.20 8.23 -11.39
N TRP A 94 -21.48 7.50 -10.53
CA TRP A 94 -22.03 7.02 -9.27
C TRP A 94 -22.22 8.15 -8.24
N PRO A 95 -23.26 8.07 -7.39
CA PRO A 95 -23.41 8.99 -6.29
C PRO A 95 -22.25 8.85 -5.30
N HIS A 96 -21.85 9.95 -4.65
CA HIS A 96 -20.72 9.97 -3.70
C HIS A 96 -20.82 8.90 -2.62
N ARG A 97 -22.03 8.58 -2.15
CA ARG A 97 -22.26 7.50 -1.17
C ARG A 97 -21.81 6.14 -1.69
N ARG A 98 -22.08 5.82 -2.96
CA ARG A 98 -21.68 4.54 -3.58
C ARG A 98 -20.18 4.49 -3.87
N GLN A 99 -19.60 5.61 -4.29
CA GLN A 99 -18.14 5.75 -4.43
C GLN A 99 -17.43 5.56 -3.09
N PHE A 100 -17.94 6.17 -2.02
CA PHE A 100 -17.42 5.98 -0.67
C PHE A 100 -17.53 4.52 -0.22
N GLN A 101 -18.70 3.89 -0.35
CA GLN A 101 -18.90 2.50 0.04
C GLN A 101 -17.99 1.54 -0.71
N SER A 102 -17.84 1.69 -2.02
CA SER A 102 -16.95 0.84 -2.82
C SER A 102 -15.49 1.01 -2.42
N LEU A 103 -15.02 2.24 -2.21
CA LEU A 103 -13.67 2.49 -1.69
C LEU A 103 -13.46 1.93 -0.29
N PHE A 104 -14.42 2.13 0.60
CA PHE A 104 -14.35 1.63 1.97
C PHE A 104 -14.26 0.11 1.99
N VAL A 105 -15.12 -0.60 1.25
CA VAL A 105 -15.08 -2.06 1.12
C VAL A 105 -13.76 -2.53 0.51
N ALA A 106 -13.25 -1.85 -0.52
CA ALA A 106 -11.96 -2.16 -1.12
C ALA A 106 -10.76 -1.93 -0.18
N ARG A 107 -10.90 -1.06 0.84
CA ARG A 107 -9.87 -0.83 1.86
C ARG A 107 -9.95 -1.84 3.00
N LEU A 108 -11.13 -2.37 3.30
CA LEU A 108 -11.30 -3.44 4.28
C LEU A 108 -10.61 -4.73 3.83
N THR A 109 -10.47 -4.93 2.52
CA THR A 109 -9.86 -6.13 1.96
C THR A 109 -8.33 -5.98 1.85
N PRO A 110 -7.54 -6.80 2.58
CA PRO A 110 -6.07 -6.69 2.57
C PRO A 110 -5.44 -7.10 1.24
N MET A 111 -6.18 -7.82 0.40
CA MET A 111 -5.69 -8.35 -0.88
C MET A 111 -5.71 -7.33 -2.02
N VAL A 112 -6.34 -6.18 -1.83
CA VAL A 112 -6.39 -5.16 -2.88
C VAL A 112 -5.16 -4.27 -2.76
N PRO A 113 -4.32 -4.16 -3.80
CA PRO A 113 -3.14 -3.29 -3.78
C PRO A 113 -3.54 -1.85 -3.49
N SER A 114 -2.92 -1.23 -2.47
CA SER A 114 -3.23 0.16 -2.08
C SER A 114 -3.10 1.15 -3.24
N GLY A 115 -2.14 0.94 -4.15
CA GLY A 115 -1.99 1.76 -5.36
C GLY A 115 -3.20 1.73 -6.29
N ALA A 116 -3.85 0.58 -6.46
CA ALA A 116 -5.05 0.45 -7.26
C ALA A 116 -6.22 1.23 -6.63
N VAL A 117 -6.42 1.10 -5.31
CA VAL A 117 -7.47 1.83 -4.59
C VAL A 117 -7.22 3.34 -4.60
N ASN A 118 -5.97 3.77 -4.45
CA ASN A 118 -5.55 5.18 -4.54
C ASN A 118 -5.90 5.76 -5.92
N LEU A 119 -5.55 5.03 -6.99
CA LEU A 119 -5.81 5.43 -8.37
C LEU A 119 -7.32 5.52 -8.64
N LEU A 120 -8.09 4.50 -8.26
CA LEU A 120 -9.54 4.50 -8.41
C LEU A 120 -10.19 5.67 -7.66
N GLY A 121 -9.76 5.94 -6.43
CA GLY A 121 -10.22 7.08 -5.65
C GLY A 121 -9.90 8.41 -6.34
N ALA A 122 -8.66 8.58 -6.81
CA ALA A 122 -8.20 9.80 -7.46
C ALA A 122 -8.92 10.11 -8.77
N LEU A 123 -9.18 9.08 -9.59
CA LEU A 123 -9.86 9.16 -10.88
C LEU A 123 -11.39 9.31 -10.77
N SER A 124 -11.96 8.93 -9.62
CA SER A 124 -13.38 9.15 -9.31
C SER A 124 -13.70 10.62 -8.99
N HIS A 125 -14.98 10.97 -9.00
CA HIS A 125 -15.47 12.27 -8.54
C HIS A 125 -15.63 12.37 -7.01
N ILE A 126 -15.16 11.39 -6.24
CA ILE A 126 -15.33 11.42 -4.79
C ILE A 126 -14.60 12.63 -4.17
N PRO A 127 -15.21 13.35 -3.22
CA PRO A 127 -14.51 14.39 -2.47
C PRO A 127 -13.40 13.79 -1.61
N PHE A 128 -12.34 14.57 -1.42
CA PHE A 128 -11.16 14.16 -0.65
C PHE A 128 -11.53 13.74 0.78
N SER A 129 -12.46 14.43 1.43
CA SER A 129 -12.90 14.10 2.80
C SER A 129 -13.48 12.69 2.91
N LEU A 130 -14.29 12.27 1.95
CA LEU A 130 -14.86 10.92 1.92
C LEU A 130 -13.79 9.88 1.59
N PHE A 131 -12.86 10.17 0.67
CA PHE A 131 -11.71 9.30 0.40
C PHE A 131 -10.83 9.10 1.63
N LEU A 132 -10.52 10.20 2.35
CA LEU A 132 -9.70 10.17 3.54
C LEU A 132 -10.40 9.41 4.66
N LEU A 133 -11.70 9.66 4.90
CA LEU A 133 -12.49 8.92 5.88
C LEU A 133 -12.53 7.42 5.57
N ALA A 134 -12.76 7.06 4.30
CA ALA A 134 -12.77 5.67 3.87
C ALA A 134 -11.41 5.00 4.07
N THR A 135 -10.32 5.73 3.84
CA THR A 135 -8.96 5.21 4.00
C THR A 135 -8.58 5.09 5.48
N LEU A 136 -8.82 6.12 6.29
CA LEU A 136 -8.56 6.14 7.73
C LEU A 136 -9.24 4.95 8.42
N LEU A 137 -10.54 4.78 8.21
CA LEU A 137 -11.32 3.73 8.85
C LEU A 137 -11.12 2.37 8.19
N GLY A 138 -11.09 2.33 6.86
CA GLY A 138 -11.02 1.08 6.10
C GLY A 138 -9.67 0.38 6.25
N LYS A 139 -8.57 1.11 6.44
CA LYS A 139 -7.25 0.51 6.64
C LYS A 139 -7.02 -0.08 8.01
N ILE A 140 -7.78 0.30 9.05
CA ILE A 140 -7.61 -0.27 10.39
C ILE A 140 -7.73 -1.81 10.39
N PRO A 141 -8.82 -2.41 9.90
CA PRO A 141 -8.96 -3.87 9.87
C PRO A 141 -7.99 -4.54 8.89
N SER A 142 -7.69 -3.91 7.75
CA SER A 142 -6.67 -4.41 6.82
C SER A 142 -5.31 -4.52 7.53
N ILE A 143 -4.87 -3.46 8.19
CA ILE A 143 -3.58 -3.43 8.88
C ILE A 143 -3.57 -4.34 10.08
N ALA A 144 -4.68 -4.49 10.80
CA ALA A 144 -4.78 -5.49 11.86
C ALA A 144 -4.52 -6.90 11.32
N LEU A 145 -5.09 -7.27 10.17
CA LEU A 145 -4.81 -8.53 9.50
C LEU A 145 -3.36 -8.63 9.01
N GLU A 146 -2.80 -7.56 8.44
CA GLU A 146 -1.40 -7.53 8.02
C GLU A 146 -0.45 -7.70 9.20
N VAL A 147 -0.74 -7.09 10.35
CA VAL A 147 0.02 -7.23 11.59
C VAL A 147 -0.08 -8.66 12.11
N LEU A 148 -1.26 -9.28 12.10
CA LEU A 148 -1.43 -10.68 12.50
C LEU A 148 -0.65 -11.62 11.59
N ILE A 149 -0.81 -11.49 10.27
CA ILE A 149 -0.08 -12.27 9.28
C ILE A 149 1.43 -12.07 9.45
N SER A 150 1.87 -10.83 9.63
CA SER A 150 3.28 -10.52 9.80
C SER A 150 3.82 -11.07 11.11
N PHE A 151 3.09 -10.92 12.21
CA PHE A 151 3.48 -11.43 13.51
C PHE A 151 3.59 -12.94 13.48
N ASP A 152 2.59 -13.64 12.91
CA ASP A 152 2.62 -15.09 12.76
C ASP A 152 3.78 -15.52 11.86
N ILE A 153 3.99 -14.87 10.71
CA ILE A 153 5.12 -15.18 9.80
C ILE A 153 6.48 -14.93 10.46
N LEU A 154 6.62 -13.87 11.24
CA LEU A 154 7.85 -13.54 11.95
C LEU A 154 8.13 -14.51 13.11
N HIS A 155 7.09 -15.20 13.60
CA HIS A 155 7.19 -16.28 14.59
C HIS A 155 7.19 -17.68 13.95
N ILE A 156 7.34 -17.82 12.61
CA ILE A 156 7.60 -19.11 11.92
C ILE A 156 9.08 -19.58 12.07
N GLU A 157 9.75 -19.09 13.13
CA GLU A 157 10.96 -19.63 13.79
C GLU A 157 12.26 -19.59 12.95
N GLU A 158 13.41 -19.22 13.54
CA GLU A 158 14.76 -19.77 13.26
C GLU A 158 15.30 -19.96 11.81
N ASN A 159 14.63 -19.59 10.73
CA ASN A 159 14.96 -20.11 9.40
C ASN A 159 14.82 -19.06 8.29
N GLY A 160 15.78 -18.12 8.27
CA GLY A 160 15.97 -17.15 7.18
C GLY A 160 16.08 -17.79 5.78
N ILE A 161 16.35 -19.09 5.71
CA ILE A 161 16.33 -19.90 4.48
C ILE A 161 14.96 -19.88 3.80
N ARG A 162 13.83 -19.85 4.53
CA ARG A 162 12.49 -19.78 3.91
C ARG A 162 12.19 -18.43 3.28
N LEU A 163 12.65 -17.32 3.89
CA LEU A 163 12.51 -15.97 3.30
C LEU A 163 13.34 -15.85 2.02
N ILE A 164 14.56 -16.40 2.01
CA ILE A 164 15.40 -16.47 0.81
C ILE A 164 14.70 -17.26 -0.31
N LEU A 165 14.04 -18.38 0.01
CA LEU A 165 13.29 -19.17 -0.97
C LEU A 165 12.07 -18.44 -1.55
N VAL A 166 11.36 -17.64 -0.75
CA VAL A 166 10.21 -16.84 -1.23
C VAL A 166 10.67 -15.67 -2.10
N VAL A 167 11.78 -15.01 -1.74
CA VAL A 167 12.38 -13.96 -2.57
C VAL A 167 12.87 -14.53 -3.90
N ILE A 168 13.50 -15.71 -3.89
CA ILE A 168 13.95 -16.42 -5.10
C ILE A 168 12.76 -16.82 -5.97
N SER A 169 11.67 -17.32 -5.40
CA SER A 169 10.50 -17.73 -6.19
C SER A 169 9.76 -16.54 -6.82
N LEU A 170 9.67 -15.40 -6.12
CA LEU A 170 9.13 -14.15 -6.67
C LEU A 170 10.06 -13.55 -7.76
N ALA A 171 11.38 -13.62 -7.56
CA ALA A 171 12.36 -13.21 -8.57
C ALA A 171 12.26 -14.08 -9.84
N LEU A 172 12.10 -15.40 -9.68
CA LEU A 172 11.89 -16.32 -10.79
C LEU A 172 10.56 -16.08 -11.50
N ALA A 173 9.46 -15.89 -10.77
CA ALA A 173 8.16 -15.61 -11.36
C ALA A 173 8.16 -14.30 -12.17
N THR A 174 8.80 -13.25 -11.64
CA THR A 174 8.94 -11.97 -12.36
C THR A 174 9.90 -12.05 -13.55
N TRP A 175 10.97 -12.85 -13.45
CA TRP A 175 11.88 -13.12 -14.56
C TRP A 175 11.20 -13.92 -15.68
N ILE A 176 10.47 -14.99 -15.34
CA ILE A 176 9.71 -15.80 -16.30
C ILE A 176 8.64 -14.94 -16.98
N TRP A 177 7.86 -14.16 -16.22
CA TRP A 177 6.89 -13.22 -16.79
C TRP A 177 7.56 -12.26 -17.78
N ARG A 178 8.70 -11.65 -17.40
CA ARG A 178 9.44 -10.75 -18.29
C ARG A 178 9.99 -11.46 -19.52
N SER A 179 10.41 -12.71 -19.42
CA SER A 179 10.91 -13.49 -20.56
C SER A 179 9.80 -13.84 -21.55
N VAL A 180 8.63 -14.25 -21.07
CA VAL A 180 7.45 -14.55 -21.89
C VAL A 180 6.89 -13.29 -22.57
N ASN A 181 6.96 -12.13 -21.90
CA ASN A 181 6.52 -10.88 -22.51
C ASN A 181 7.53 -10.27 -23.50
N LYS A 182 8.82 -10.62 -23.44
CA LYS A 182 9.81 -10.17 -24.43
C LYS A 182 9.61 -10.85 -25.79
N GLU A 183 9.15 -12.10 -25.82
CA GLU A 183 8.84 -12.81 -27.09
C GLU A 183 7.61 -12.25 -27.82
N LYS A 184 6.67 -11.62 -27.10
CA LYS A 184 5.48 -10.98 -27.71
C LYS A 184 5.74 -9.59 -28.30
N LEU A 185 6.88 -8.97 -27.99
CA LEU A 185 7.28 -7.65 -28.50
C LEU A 185 8.28 -7.73 -29.67
N ALA A 186 8.75 -8.94 -30.01
CA ALA A 186 9.69 -9.20 -31.10
C ALA A 186 9.05 -9.86 -32.34
N ARG A 187 7.72 -9.96 -32.38
CA ARG A 187 6.91 -10.30 -33.57
C ARG A 187 6.04 -9.10 -33.93
#